data_AF-A0A4D4LJL2-F1
#
_entry.id   AF-A0A4D4LJL2-F1
#
_cell.length_a   1.000
_cell.length_b   1.000
_cell.length_c   1.000
_cell.angle_alpha   90.00
_cell.angle_beta   90.00
_cell.angle_gamma   90.00
#
_symmetry.space_group_name_H-M   'P 1'
#
loop_
_entity.id
_entity.type
_entity.pdbx_description
1 polymer ?
#
loop_
_entity_poly.entity_id
_entity_poly.type
_entity_poly.pdbx_seq_one_letter_code
_entity_poly.pdbx_strand_id
1 'polypeptide(L)'
;MLLRAVTVHNREIVRGEAAGTGRTDVVSTGLRYPKAESDDEDATAETVCLQVSHSFSPAAGVKTTPGLPLELTVDVVDGPDQAGDVASFGLGRGWWLLGALVLTGFLAGLLWGWLSRWRFAVWRTN
;
A
#
# COMPACT_ATOMS: atom_id res chain seq x y z
N MET A 1 24.18 8.91 0.32
CA MET A 1 23.85 7.95 1.39
C MET A 1 22.39 7.55 1.22
N LEU A 2 22.05 6.29 1.44
CA LEU A 2 20.72 5.72 1.17
C LEU A 2 20.26 4.88 2.36
N LEU A 3 18.98 4.98 2.70
CA LEU A 3 18.31 4.14 3.70
C LEU A 3 17.21 3.34 3.02
N ARG A 4 17.17 2.02 3.25
CA ARG A 4 16.16 1.11 2.69
C ARG A 4 15.65 0.17 3.79
N ALA A 5 14.38 -0.19 3.73
CA ALA A 5 13.84 -1.32 4.47
C ALA A 5 13.86 -2.56 3.58
N VAL A 6 14.36 -3.66 4.11
CA VAL A 6 14.41 -4.96 3.44
C VAL A 6 13.85 -6.04 4.34
N THR A 7 13.37 -7.12 3.76
CA THR A 7 13.02 -8.34 4.51
C THR A 7 14.28 -9.06 5.00
N VAL A 8 14.11 -10.05 5.88
CA VAL A 8 15.20 -10.96 6.30
C VAL A 8 15.85 -11.70 5.12
N HIS A 9 15.16 -11.84 4.00
CA HIS A 9 15.66 -12.44 2.75
C HIS A 9 16.25 -11.41 1.78
N ASN A 10 16.57 -10.20 2.25
CA ASN A 10 17.15 -9.10 1.47
C ASN A 10 16.28 -8.60 0.29
N ARG A 11 14.97 -8.87 0.32
CA ARG A 11 14.00 -8.27 -0.61
C ARG A 11 13.70 -6.83 -0.18
N GLU A 12 13.89 -5.86 -1.09
CA GLU A 12 13.54 -4.46 -0.84
C GLU A 12 12.04 -4.28 -0.65
N ILE A 13 11.66 -3.60 0.42
CA ILE A 13 10.28 -3.26 0.76
C ILE A 13 10.02 -1.82 0.35
N VAL A 14 10.79 -0.90 0.94
CA VAL A 14 10.72 0.53 0.66
C VAL A 14 12.10 1.17 0.71
N ARG A 15 12.22 2.27 -0.02
CA ARG A 15 13.41 3.10 -0.08
C ARG A 15 13.08 4.48 0.45
N GLY A 16 13.94 5.00 1.33
CA GLY A 16 13.87 6.38 1.76
C GLY A 16 14.28 7.27 0.60
N GLU A 17 13.36 8.13 0.15
CA GLU A 17 13.72 9.26 -0.69
C GLU A 17 14.35 10.32 0.23
N ALA A 18 15.57 10.73 -0.06
CA ALA A 18 16.27 11.69 0.78
C ALA A 18 15.52 13.03 0.78
N ALA A 19 15.18 13.55 1.95
CA ALA A 19 14.79 14.95 2.08
C ALA A 19 16.04 15.79 1.79
N GLY A 20 16.13 16.30 0.56
CA GLY A 20 17.33 16.95 0.03
C GLY A 20 17.70 18.22 0.78
N THR A 21 18.52 18.11 1.83
CA THR A 21 19.13 19.27 2.51
C THR A 21 20.43 19.72 1.81
N GLY A 22 20.86 19.02 0.75
CA GLY A 22 22.13 19.25 0.05
C GLY A 22 23.36 18.73 0.80
N ARG A 23 23.20 18.29 2.05
CA ARG A 23 24.25 17.71 2.88
C ARG A 23 24.42 16.21 2.63
N THR A 24 25.66 15.73 2.67
CA THR A 24 26.01 14.32 2.45
C THR A 24 26.32 13.57 3.76
N ASP A 25 26.48 14.30 4.86
CA ASP A 25 26.84 13.80 6.19
C ASP A 25 25.63 13.52 7.08
N VAL A 26 24.44 13.97 6.69
CA VAL A 26 23.18 13.77 7.42
C VAL A 26 22.09 13.33 6.45
N VAL A 27 21.36 12.27 6.81
CA VAL A 27 20.16 11.83 6.10
C VAL A 27 19.02 11.74 7.10
N SER A 28 17.94 12.47 6.83
CA SER A 28 16.64 12.29 7.48
C SER A 28 15.64 11.91 6.41
N THR A 29 15.03 10.73 6.55
CA THR A 29 14.05 10.21 5.60
C THR A 29 13.04 9.33 6.32
N GLY A 30 11.81 9.33 5.82
CA GLY A 30 10.76 8.44 6.30
C GLY A 30 10.66 7.20 5.42
N LEU A 31 10.43 6.04 6.02
CA LEU A 31 10.10 4.79 5.33
C LEU A 31 8.63 4.47 5.61
N ARG A 32 7.81 4.37 4.57
CA ARG A 32 6.38 4.05 4.69
C ARG A 32 6.12 2.67 4.10
N TYR A 33 5.94 1.66 4.94
CA TYR A 33 5.61 0.32 4.49
C TYR A 33 4.08 0.13 4.51
N PRO A 34 3.40 0.13 3.34
CA PRO A 34 1.96 -0.14 3.28
C PRO A 34 1.72 -1.63 3.50
N LYS A 35 1.35 -2.01 4.72
CA LYS A 35 0.93 -3.36 5.05
C LYS A 35 -0.58 -3.36 5.27
N ALA A 36 -1.28 -4.33 4.67
CA ALA A 36 -2.69 -4.52 4.94
C ALA A 36 -2.89 -4.93 6.39
N GLU A 37 -3.94 -4.40 7.01
CA GLU A 37 -4.36 -4.82 8.33
C GLU A 37 -4.74 -6.32 8.28
N SER A 38 -4.29 -7.07 9.27
CA SER A 38 -4.62 -8.48 9.41
C SER A 38 -5.79 -8.59 10.37
N ASP A 39 -6.87 -9.24 9.94
CA ASP A 39 -8.01 -9.56 10.82
C ASP A 39 -7.67 -10.71 11.81
N ASP A 40 -6.46 -11.25 11.74
CA ASP A 40 -5.94 -12.30 12.62
C ASP A 40 -5.27 -11.69 13.86
N GLU A 41 -5.88 -11.91 15.02
CA GLU A 41 -5.39 -11.43 16.32
C GLU A 41 -4.05 -12.06 16.73
N ASP A 42 -3.70 -13.22 16.15
CA ASP A 42 -2.46 -13.95 16.40
C ASP A 42 -1.41 -13.76 15.28
N ALA A 43 -1.58 -12.75 14.43
CA ALA A 43 -0.67 -12.48 13.33
C ALA A 43 0.79 -12.32 13.81
N THR A 44 1.68 -13.13 13.24
CA THR A 44 3.11 -13.10 13.59
C THR A 44 3.74 -11.75 13.24
N ALA A 45 4.45 -11.15 14.19
CA ALA A 45 5.22 -9.94 13.94
C ALA A 45 6.23 -10.15 12.79
N GLU A 46 6.26 -9.22 11.84
CA GLU A 46 7.17 -9.27 10.71
C GLU A 46 8.46 -8.51 11.01
N THR A 47 9.60 -9.18 10.81
CA THR A 47 10.90 -8.54 10.96
C THR A 47 11.25 -7.71 9.71
N VAL A 48 11.43 -6.41 9.91
CA VAL A 48 11.93 -5.47 8.91
C VAL A 48 13.36 -5.07 9.24
N CYS A 49 14.27 -5.26 8.28
CA CYS A 49 15.68 -4.91 8.40
C CYS A 49 15.93 -3.52 7.79
N LEU A 50 16.59 -2.63 8.53
CA LEU A 50 17.03 -1.34 7.99
C LEU A 50 18.45 -1.46 7.43
N GLN A 51 18.61 -1.08 6.15
CA GLN A 51 19.90 -1.10 5.47
C GLN A 51 20.38 0.32 5.17
N VAL A 52 21.54 0.67 5.70
CA VAL A 52 22.24 1.94 5.45
C VAL A 52 23.35 1.71 4.42
N SER A 53 23.34 2.46 3.32
CA SER A 53 24.40 2.44 2.31
C SER A 53 25.07 3.79 2.21
N HIS A 54 26.39 3.80 2.29
CA HIS A 54 27.22 4.99 2.28
C HIS A 54 28.45 4.76 1.40
N SER A 55 28.99 5.84 0.83
CA SER A 55 30.15 5.82 -0.07
C SER A 55 31.33 6.57 0.53
N PHE A 56 31.44 6.62 1.86
CA PHE A 56 32.54 7.30 2.52
C PHE A 56 33.85 6.60 2.21
N SER A 57 34.82 7.37 1.72
CA SER A 57 36.17 6.90 1.46
C SER A 57 37.15 7.85 2.17
N PRO A 58 37.87 7.39 3.20
CA PRO A 58 38.85 8.22 3.89
C PRO A 58 40.01 8.59 2.95
N ALA A 59 40.55 9.80 3.09
CA ALA A 59 41.72 10.24 2.33
C ALA A 59 42.97 9.40 2.68
N ALA A 60 43.95 9.33 1.78
CA ALA A 60 45.21 8.64 2.07
C ALA A 60 45.90 9.23 3.31
N GLY A 61 46.34 8.38 4.23
CA GLY A 61 47.12 8.79 5.41
C GLY A 61 46.31 9.17 6.66
N VAL A 62 44.97 9.09 6.64
CA VAL A 62 44.15 9.27 7.87
C VAL A 62 43.97 7.95 8.63
N LYS A 63 43.82 8.01 9.96
CA LYS A 63 43.48 6.84 10.77
C LYS A 63 42.06 6.36 10.44
N THR A 64 41.93 5.08 10.09
CA THR A 64 40.65 4.46 9.66
C THR A 64 40.01 3.59 10.74
N THR A 65 40.65 3.41 11.89
CA THR A 65 40.13 2.64 13.04
C THR A 65 39.61 3.63 14.09
N PRO A 66 38.38 3.47 14.63
CA PRO A 66 37.50 2.28 14.60
C PRO A 66 36.58 2.13 13.37
N GLY A 67 36.67 3.01 12.38
CA GLY A 67 35.80 3.01 11.19
C GLY A 67 34.99 4.29 11.10
N LEU A 68 33.95 4.30 10.25
CA LEU A 68 33.02 5.41 10.18
C LEU A 68 32.08 5.38 11.40
N PRO A 69 32.09 6.37 12.30
CA PRO A 69 31.09 6.46 13.35
C PRO A 69 29.73 6.82 12.74
N LEU A 70 28.72 6.00 13.04
CA LEU A 70 27.33 6.15 12.61
C LEU A 70 26.48 6.28 13.87
N GLU A 71 25.62 7.30 13.90
CA GLU A 71 24.54 7.42 14.87
C GLU A 71 23.22 7.23 14.13
N LEU A 72 22.38 6.30 14.61
CA LEU A 72 21.09 5.99 14.01
C LEU A 72 20.00 6.21 15.06
N THR A 73 19.11 7.17 14.79
CA THR A 73 17.87 7.35 15.54
C THR A 73 16.72 6.83 14.71
N VAL A 74 15.93 5.92 15.28
CA VAL A 74 14.75 5.34 14.64
C VAL A 74 13.56 5.63 15.54
N ASP A 75 12.51 6.16 14.93
CA ASP A 75 11.22 6.35 15.59
C ASP A 75 10.12 5.76 14.70
N VAL A 76 9.12 5.15 15.34
CA VAL A 76 7.93 4.62 14.67
C VAL A 76 6.83 5.62 14.93
N VAL A 77 6.45 6.33 13.87
CA VAL A 77 5.39 7.34 13.92
C VAL A 77 4.11 6.81 13.31
N ASP A 78 2.97 7.22 13.85
CA ASP A 78 1.67 6.92 13.24
C ASP A 78 1.63 7.47 11.81
N GLY A 79 1.29 6.59 10.88
CA GLY A 79 1.03 6.96 9.50
C GLY A 79 -0.36 7.63 9.37
N PRO A 80 -0.63 8.35 8.28
CA PRO A 80 -2.00 8.75 7.99
C PRO A 80 -2.90 7.50 7.91
N ASP A 81 -4.09 7.56 8.52
CA ASP A 81 -4.99 6.42 8.80
C ASP A 81 -5.38 5.56 7.58
N GLN A 82 -5.15 6.04 6.36
CA GLN A 82 -5.56 5.35 5.14
C GLN A 82 -4.35 5.19 4.21
N ALA A 83 -3.77 4.00 4.21
CA ALA A 83 -3.06 3.54 3.03
C ALA A 83 -4.05 3.58 1.86
N GLY A 84 -3.71 4.28 0.78
CA GLY A 84 -4.56 4.37 -0.40
C GLY A 84 -4.78 2.97 -0.97
N ASP A 85 -5.89 2.34 -0.60
CA ASP A 85 -6.29 1.07 -1.16
C ASP A 85 -6.67 1.30 -2.63
N VAL A 86 -5.76 0.97 -3.54
CA VAL A 86 -6.04 1.07 -4.99
C VAL A 86 -7.14 0.09 -5.43
N ALA A 87 -7.46 -0.91 -4.61
CA ALA A 87 -8.61 -1.80 -4.80
C ALA A 87 -9.90 -1.24 -4.20
N SER A 88 -9.88 -0.05 -3.55
CA SER A 88 -11.08 0.63 -3.06
C SER A 88 -12.02 1.08 -4.19
N PHE A 89 -11.54 1.14 -5.44
CA PHE A 89 -12.39 1.18 -6.63
C PHE A 89 -13.02 -0.21 -6.90
N GLY A 90 -13.75 -0.72 -5.91
CA GLY A 90 -15.07 -1.28 -6.15
C GLY A 90 -15.17 -2.66 -6.77
N LEU A 91 -14.13 -3.50 -6.74
CA LEU A 91 -14.26 -4.90 -7.22
C LEU A 91 -14.15 -5.99 -6.14
N GLY A 92 -13.65 -5.68 -4.94
CA GLY A 92 -13.29 -6.74 -3.98
C GLY A 92 -13.72 -6.58 -2.53
N ARG A 93 -14.03 -5.36 -2.06
CA ARG A 93 -14.31 -5.12 -0.63
C ARG A 93 -15.78 -4.74 -0.41
N GLY A 94 -16.64 -5.75 -0.32
CA GLY A 94 -18.00 -5.61 0.21
C GLY A 94 -19.13 -6.19 -0.65
N TRP A 95 -20.22 -6.54 0.02
CA TRP A 95 -21.47 -7.06 -0.56
C TRP A 95 -22.22 -6.05 -1.44
N TRP A 96 -21.78 -4.79 -1.48
CA TRP A 96 -22.43 -3.71 -2.20
C TRP A 96 -22.48 -3.92 -3.71
N LEU A 97 -21.38 -4.37 -4.34
CA LEU A 97 -21.37 -4.65 -5.77
C LEU A 97 -22.34 -5.79 -6.11
N LEU A 98 -22.33 -6.86 -5.31
CA LEU A 98 -23.25 -7.98 -5.49
C LEU A 98 -24.71 -7.52 -5.32
N GLY A 99 -25.01 -6.75 -4.28
CA GLY A 99 -26.32 -6.18 -4.06
C GLY A 99 -26.79 -5.28 -5.20
N ALA A 100 -25.90 -4.42 -5.72
CA ALA A 100 -26.19 -3.54 -6.85
C ALA A 100 -26.51 -4.33 -8.13
N LEU A 101 -25.72 -5.36 -8.46
CA LEU A 101 -25.94 -6.24 -9.61
C LEU A 101 -27.24 -7.04 -9.50
N VAL A 102 -27.54 -7.58 -8.32
CA VAL A 102 -28.80 -8.31 -8.07
C VAL A 102 -29.99 -7.37 -8.24
N LEU A 103 -29.94 -6.17 -7.65
CA LEU A 103 -31.03 -5.20 -7.73
C LEU A 103 -31.26 -4.72 -9.17
N THR A 104 -30.19 -4.36 -9.88
CA THR A 104 -30.31 -3.92 -11.28
C THR A 104 -30.81 -5.04 -12.19
N GLY A 105 -30.30 -6.26 -12.04
CA GLY A 105 -30.79 -7.43 -12.79
C GLY A 105 -32.26 -7.73 -12.51
N PHE A 106 -32.68 -7.65 -11.25
CA PHE A 106 -34.07 -7.86 -10.84
C PHE A 106 -35.02 -6.80 -11.44
N LEU A 107 -34.65 -5.52 -11.35
CA LEU A 107 -35.44 -4.42 -11.93
C LEU A 107 -35.54 -4.52 -13.45
N ALA A 108 -34.43 -4.82 -14.12
CA ALA A 108 -34.41 -5.03 -15.57
C ALA A 108 -35.33 -6.20 -15.97
N GLY A 109 -35.27 -7.31 -15.22
CA GLY A 109 -36.13 -8.48 -15.43
C GLY A 109 -37.62 -8.17 -15.22
N LEU A 110 -37.97 -7.44 -14.17
CA LEU A 110 -39.35 -7.00 -13.90
C LEU A 110 -39.89 -6.11 -15.01
N LEU A 111 -39.13 -5.10 -15.43
CA LEU A 111 -39.51 -4.19 -16.50
C LEU A 111 -39.72 -4.95 -17.80
N TRP A 112 -38.83 -5.89 -18.14
CA TRP A 112 -38.96 -6.69 -19.36
C TRP A 112 -40.15 -7.65 -19.31
N GLY A 113 -40.37 -8.30 -18.16
CA GLY A 113 -41.52 -9.18 -17.93
C GLY A 113 -42.85 -8.43 -18.03
N TRP A 114 -42.92 -7.22 -17.48
CA TRP A 114 -44.09 -6.37 -17.59
C TRP A 114 -44.33 -5.91 -19.02
N LEU A 115 -43.29 -5.43 -19.71
CA LEU A 115 -43.39 -4.94 -21.08
C LEU A 115 -43.81 -6.04 -22.05
N SER A 116 -43.25 -7.25 -21.90
CA SER A 116 -43.64 -8.41 -22.72
C SER A 116 -45.10 -8.80 -22.49
N ARG A 117 -45.56 -8.86 -21.23
CA ARG A 117 -46.97 -9.14 -20.89
C ARG A 117 -47.92 -8.09 -21.45
N TRP A 118 -47.56 -6.82 -21.37
CA TRP A 118 -48.37 -5.72 -21.92
C TRP A 118 -48.47 -5.82 -23.44
N ARG A 119 -47.36 -6.10 -24.14
CA ARG A 119 -47.33 -6.29 -25.60
C ARG A 119 -48.24 -7.44 -26.05
N PHE A 120 -48.23 -8.57 -25.34
CA PHE A 120 -49.13 -9.69 -25.61
C PHE A 120 -50.61 -9.39 -25.34
N ALA A 121 -50.92 -8.52 -24.37
CA ALA A 121 -52.30 -8.11 -24.11
C ALA A 121 -52.84 -7.20 -25.23
N VAL A 122 -52.04 -6.23 -25.68
CA VAL A 122 -52.40 -5.31 -26.78
C VAL A 122 -52.63 -6.02 -28.10
N TRP A 123 -51.86 -7.07 -28.40
CA TRP A 123 -52.02 -7.91 -29.60
C TRP A 123 -53.28 -8.78 -29.61
N ARG A 124 -53.92 -9.02 -28.46
CA ARG A 124 -55.18 -9.78 -28.39
C ARG A 124 -56.42 -8.93 -28.56
N THR A 125 -56.28 -7.61 -28.42
CA THR A 125 -57.38 -6.65 -28.48
C THR A 125 -57.44 -5.86 -29.80
N ASN A 126 -56.43 -6.01 -30.67
CA ASN A 126 -56.47 -5.59 -32.08
C ASN A 126 -56.54 -6.83 -32.96
#